data_AF-A0A8H2XNB6-F1
#
_entry.id   AF-A0A8H2XNB6-F1
#
_cell.length_a   1.000
_cell.length_b   1.000
_cell.length_c   1.000
_cell.angle_alpha   90.00
_cell.angle_beta   90.00
_cell.angle_gamma   90.00
#
_symmetry.space_group_name_H-M   'P 1'
#
loop_
_entity.id
_entity.type
_entity.pdbx_description
1 polymer ?
#
loop_
_entity_poly.entity_id
_entity_poly.type
_entity_poly.pdbx_seq_one_letter_code
_entity_poly.pdbx_strand_id
1 'polypeptide(L)'
;MSIDAAPKPFRGPWEGDTKIVLGIDIGTTQSGVAFSFLQNGGSQVIHRVTRWPGQKIHGPTIPTLVWYSTNNKAVSFGAEAQLCTTEEQAEDNRWILAKHFKLHLHPSDMQAKYKLKLDPLPPGVTLQQIYSDFLGYLLKHT
;
A
#
# COMPACT_ATOMS: atom_id res chain seq x y z
N MET A 1 -0.20 19.48 -37.66
CA MET A 1 -0.97 19.44 -36.39
C MET A 1 0.02 19.20 -35.28
N SER A 2 0.35 20.25 -34.52
CA SER A 2 1.24 20.14 -33.37
C SER A 2 0.50 19.41 -32.25
N ILE A 3 1.10 18.33 -31.77
CA ILE A 3 0.68 17.67 -30.52
C ILE A 3 0.97 18.65 -29.39
N ASP A 4 -0.06 19.34 -28.89
CA ASP A 4 0.06 20.14 -27.68
C ASP A 4 0.54 19.23 -26.55
N ALA A 5 1.75 19.51 -26.06
CA ALA A 5 2.28 18.86 -24.89
C ALA A 5 1.28 19.07 -23.74
N ALA A 6 0.77 17.98 -23.17
CA ALA A 6 -0.10 18.04 -22.00
C ALA A 6 0.50 19.04 -20.99
N PRO A 7 -0.26 20.03 -20.50
CA PRO A 7 0.27 21.05 -19.62
C PRO A 7 0.94 20.35 -18.43
N LYS A 8 2.24 20.61 -18.24
CA LYS A 8 2.97 20.09 -17.08
C LYS A 8 2.16 20.46 -15.84
N PRO A 9 1.65 19.50 -15.07
CA PRO A 9 0.89 19.83 -13.88
C PRO A 9 1.81 20.60 -12.93
N PHE A 10 1.26 21.53 -12.14
CA PHE A 10 1.97 22.31 -11.12
C PHE A 10 2.80 23.51 -11.62
N ARG A 11 2.24 24.37 -12.48
CA ARG A 11 2.79 25.73 -12.68
C ARG A 11 2.00 26.73 -11.85
N GLY A 12 2.68 27.40 -10.90
CA GLY A 12 2.11 28.48 -10.10
C GLY A 12 1.52 28.01 -8.76
N PRO A 13 1.06 28.97 -7.94
CA PRO A 13 0.41 28.67 -6.66
C PRO A 13 -0.91 27.91 -6.86
N TRP A 14 -1.34 27.19 -5.83
CA TRP A 14 -2.65 26.53 -5.83
C TRP A 14 -3.76 27.58 -5.64
N GLU A 15 -4.69 27.65 -6.59
CA GLU A 15 -5.78 28.65 -6.61
C GLU A 15 -7.10 28.11 -6.02
N GLY A 16 -7.18 26.82 -5.70
CA GLY A 16 -8.40 26.20 -5.18
C GLY A 16 -8.51 26.22 -3.65
N ASP A 17 -9.51 25.51 -3.13
CA ASP A 17 -9.68 25.33 -1.69
C ASP A 17 -8.52 24.57 -1.06
N THR A 18 -8.14 24.96 0.15
CA THR A 18 -7.08 24.29 0.90
C THR A 18 -7.46 22.84 1.18
N LYS A 19 -6.62 21.88 0.75
CA LYS A 19 -6.86 20.45 0.93
C LYS A 19 -5.57 19.63 0.97
N ILE A 20 -5.67 18.42 1.52
CA ILE A 20 -4.64 17.39 1.40
C ILE A 20 -5.10 16.36 0.37
N VAL A 21 -4.23 16.03 -0.57
CA VAL A 21 -4.48 14.94 -1.54
C VAL A 21 -3.45 13.85 -1.29
N LEU A 22 -3.93 12.62 -1.11
CA LEU A 22 -3.09 11.43 -0.98
C LEU A 22 -3.19 10.61 -2.28
N GLY A 23 -2.04 10.18 -2.78
CA GLY A 23 -1.91 9.15 -3.80
C GLY A 23 -1.36 7.87 -3.17
N ILE A 24 -2.14 6.80 -3.24
CA ILE A 24 -1.79 5.49 -2.68
C ILE A 24 -1.63 4.50 -3.83
N ASP A 25 -0.45 3.88 -3.94
CA ASP A 25 -0.21 2.75 -4.83
C ASP A 25 -0.11 1.48 -3.99
N ILE A 26 -1.08 0.58 -4.17
CA ILE A 26 -1.02 -0.78 -3.60
C ILE A 26 -0.62 -1.73 -4.71
N GLY A 27 0.67 -2.06 -4.81
CA GLY A 27 1.17 -3.05 -5.76
C GLY A 27 1.05 -4.48 -5.21
N THR A 28 1.34 -5.47 -6.06
CA THR A 28 1.31 -6.88 -5.66
C THR A 28 2.42 -7.22 -4.66
N THR A 29 3.58 -6.56 -4.77
CA THR A 29 4.77 -6.83 -3.97
C THR A 29 5.21 -5.65 -3.12
N GLN A 30 5.06 -4.44 -3.63
CA GLN A 30 5.43 -3.20 -2.98
C GLN A 30 4.28 -2.20 -3.05
N SER A 31 4.17 -1.35 -2.04
CA SER A 31 3.18 -0.28 -1.95
C SER A 31 3.87 1.01 -1.55
N GLY A 32 3.29 2.16 -1.91
CA GLY A 32 3.84 3.46 -1.58
C GLY A 32 2.75 4.52 -1.45
N VAL A 33 3.07 5.58 -0.71
CA VAL A 33 2.16 6.71 -0.51
C VAL A 33 2.90 8.01 -0.80
N ALA A 34 2.23 8.91 -1.50
CA ALA A 34 2.63 10.29 -1.68
C ALA A 34 1.47 11.20 -1.32
N PHE A 35 1.76 12.41 -0.87
CA PHE A 35 0.74 13.41 -0.57
C PHE A 35 1.19 14.79 -1.02
N SER A 36 0.22 15.69 -1.17
CA SER A 36 0.45 17.10 -1.41
C SER A 36 -0.47 17.92 -0.52
N PHE A 37 0.10 18.92 0.16
CA PHE A 37 -0.68 19.94 0.85
C PHE A 37 -0.92 21.09 -0.14
N LEU A 38 -2.14 21.13 -0.67
CA LEU A 38 -2.56 22.15 -1.62
C LEU A 38 -3.15 23.31 -0.82
N GLN A 39 -2.31 24.23 -0.37
CA GLN A 39 -2.72 25.45 0.33
C GLN A 39 -3.04 26.55 -0.67
N ASN A 40 -4.16 27.27 -0.49
CA ASN A 40 -4.48 28.41 -1.36
C ASN A 40 -3.33 29.44 -1.35
N GLY A 41 -2.87 29.86 -2.54
CA GLY A 41 -1.70 30.72 -2.73
C GLY A 41 -0.34 30.04 -2.51
N GLY A 42 -0.32 28.78 -2.06
CA GLY A 42 0.90 28.02 -1.75
C GLY A 42 1.48 27.25 -2.94
N SER A 43 2.73 26.82 -2.83
CA SER A 43 3.38 26.01 -3.86
C SER A 43 2.83 24.57 -3.90
N GLN A 44 2.73 24.02 -5.11
CA GLN A 44 2.20 22.68 -5.33
C GLN A 44 3.34 21.65 -5.31
N VAL A 45 3.69 21.15 -4.12
CA VAL A 45 4.80 20.20 -3.93
C VAL A 45 4.27 18.81 -3.57
N ILE A 46 4.86 17.78 -4.17
CA ILE A 46 4.57 16.37 -3.86
C ILE A 46 5.60 15.87 -2.84
N HIS A 47 5.10 15.34 -1.73
CA HIS A 47 5.89 14.69 -0.70
C HIS A 47 5.66 13.18 -0.77
N ARG A 48 6.74 12.39 -0.83
CA ARG A 48 6.66 10.92 -0.73
C ARG A 48 6.88 10.51 0.72
N VAL A 49 6.10 9.55 1.21
CA VAL A 49 6.33 8.94 2.52
C VAL A 49 7.55 8.02 2.39
N THR A 50 8.62 8.34 3.11
CA THR A 50 9.91 7.62 3.04
C THR A 50 10.32 6.96 4.35
N ARG A 51 9.55 7.20 5.42
CA ARG A 51 9.80 6.64 6.75
C ARG A 51 8.62 5.76 7.14
N TRP A 52 8.87 4.46 7.17
CA TRP A 52 7.87 3.47 7.49
C TRP A 52 8.29 2.66 8.71
N PRO A 53 7.33 2.22 9.56
CA PRO A 53 7.59 1.24 10.61
C PRO A 53 8.36 0.02 10.11
N GLY A 54 9.31 -0.48 10.90
CA GLY A 54 10.13 -1.64 10.57
C GLY A 54 11.14 -1.46 9.42
N GLN A 55 11.13 -0.35 8.70
CA GLN A 55 12.02 -0.13 7.57
C GLN A 55 13.38 0.42 8.02
N LYS A 56 14.45 -0.38 7.90
CA LYS A 56 15.81 0.01 8.32
C LYS A 56 16.42 1.13 7.46
N ILE A 57 16.15 1.13 6.16
CA ILE A 57 16.66 2.11 5.20
C ILE A 57 15.47 2.89 4.65
N HIS A 58 15.48 4.21 4.79
CA HIS A 58 14.42 5.07 4.27
C HIS A 58 14.21 4.85 2.77
N GLY A 59 12.96 4.63 2.38
CA GLY A 59 12.59 4.31 1.01
C GLY A 59 11.12 4.66 0.73
N PRO A 60 10.77 4.97 -0.53
CA PRO A 60 9.42 5.44 -0.89
C PRO A 60 8.36 4.34 -0.91
N THR A 61 8.77 3.08 -0.74
CA THR A 61 7.89 1.91 -0.80
C THR A 61 8.16 0.94 0.34
N ILE A 62 7.15 0.13 0.64
CA ILE A 62 7.19 -0.97 1.59
C ILE A 62 6.62 -2.25 0.96
N PRO A 63 6.96 -3.45 1.49
CA PRO A 63 6.31 -4.69 1.08
C PRO A 63 4.78 -4.65 1.21
N THR A 64 4.07 -5.28 0.28
CA THR A 64 2.61 -5.48 0.36
C THR A 64 2.31 -6.77 1.12
N LEU A 65 2.53 -6.75 2.44
CA LEU A 65 2.43 -7.91 3.31
C LEU A 65 1.61 -7.58 4.56
N VAL A 66 0.81 -8.56 5.01
CA VAL A 66 0.07 -8.48 6.28
C VAL A 66 0.06 -9.84 6.97
N TRP A 67 0.49 -9.89 8.23
CA TRP A 67 0.29 -11.05 9.09
C TRP A 67 -1.05 -10.98 9.79
N TYR A 68 -1.77 -12.10 9.82
CA TYR A 68 -3.02 -12.28 10.57
C TYR A 68 -2.84 -13.30 11.69
N SER A 69 -3.31 -12.94 12.87
CA SER A 69 -3.46 -13.88 13.99
C SER A 69 -4.55 -14.92 13.70
N THR A 70 -4.57 -16.00 14.49
CA THR A 70 -5.62 -17.03 14.47
C THR A 70 -7.03 -16.51 14.76
N ASN A 71 -7.14 -15.30 15.33
CA ASN A 71 -8.40 -14.60 15.58
C ASN A 71 -8.75 -13.60 14.47
N ASN A 72 -8.15 -13.73 13.28
CA ASN A 72 -8.39 -12.91 12.09
C ASN A 72 -8.08 -11.41 12.27
N LYS A 73 -7.26 -11.06 13.27
CA LYS A 73 -6.76 -9.69 13.45
C LYS A 73 -5.43 -9.52 12.73
N ALA A 74 -5.29 -8.45 11.95
CA ALA A 74 -4.01 -8.03 11.40
C ALA A 74 -3.06 -7.57 12.53
N VAL A 75 -1.82 -8.06 12.51
CA VAL A 75 -0.86 -7.88 13.62
C VAL A 75 0.48 -7.30 13.20
N SER A 76 0.85 -7.42 11.93
CA SER A 76 2.09 -6.85 11.41
C SER A 76 1.96 -6.58 9.91
N PHE A 77 2.56 -5.49 9.43
CA PHE A 77 2.34 -4.94 8.10
C PHE A 77 3.68 -4.57 7.45
N GLY A 78 3.71 -4.51 6.12
CA GLY A 78 4.77 -3.80 5.42
C GLY A 78 6.16 -4.34 5.70
N ALA A 79 7.08 -3.45 6.07
CA ALA A 79 8.44 -3.82 6.43
C ALA A 79 8.52 -4.52 7.80
N GLU A 80 7.62 -4.23 8.74
CA GLU A 80 7.53 -4.93 10.03
C GLU A 80 7.24 -6.41 9.86
N ALA A 81 6.47 -6.77 8.82
CA ALA A 81 6.12 -8.15 8.49
C ALA A 81 7.33 -9.00 8.06
N GLN A 82 8.48 -8.39 7.78
CA GLN A 82 9.73 -9.07 7.39
C GLN A 82 10.82 -9.02 8.48
N LEU A 83 10.49 -8.52 9.68
CA LEU A 83 11.44 -8.54 10.79
C LEU A 83 11.58 -9.97 11.31
N CYS A 84 12.81 -10.40 11.62
CA CYS A 84 13.06 -11.72 12.20
C CYS A 84 12.22 -11.97 13.47
N THR A 85 12.09 -10.95 14.33
CA THR A 85 11.24 -11.03 15.53
C THR A 85 9.77 -11.24 15.21
N THR A 86 9.28 -10.69 14.10
CA THR A 86 7.89 -10.88 13.65
C THR A 86 7.71 -12.29 13.08
N GLU A 87 8.69 -12.80 12.33
CA GLU A 87 8.65 -14.16 11.80
C GLU A 87 8.64 -15.19 12.95
N GLU A 88 9.51 -15.03 13.95
CA GLU A 88 9.51 -15.84 15.18
C GLU A 88 8.14 -15.80 15.88
N GLN A 89 7.57 -14.61 16.07
CA GLN A 89 6.22 -14.47 16.64
C GLN A 89 5.14 -15.13 15.79
N ALA A 90 5.25 -15.04 14.46
CA ALA A 90 4.30 -15.64 13.54
C ALA A 90 4.34 -17.17 13.63
N GLU A 91 5.53 -17.76 13.77
CA GLU A 91 5.70 -19.19 13.99
C GLU A 91 5.10 -19.64 15.33
N ASP A 92 5.48 -18.98 16.42
CA ASP A 92 5.02 -19.31 17.78
C ASP A 92 3.49 -19.20 17.93
N ASN A 93 2.91 -18.16 17.33
CA ASN A 93 1.48 -17.85 17.46
C ASN A 93 0.65 -18.34 16.26
N ARG A 94 1.27 -19.07 15.33
CA ARG A 94 0.63 -19.63 14.12
C ARG A 94 -0.10 -18.57 13.30
N TRP A 95 0.53 -17.42 13.12
CA TRP A 95 0.00 -16.38 12.24
C TRP A 95 0.09 -16.82 10.78
N ILE A 96 -0.75 -16.23 9.94
CA ILE A 96 -0.84 -16.57 8.51
C ILE A 96 -0.58 -15.30 7.69
N LEU A 97 0.36 -15.42 6.75
CA LEU A 97 0.80 -14.30 5.92
C LEU A 97 -0.13 -14.13 4.71
N ALA A 98 -0.76 -12.97 4.62
CA ALA A 98 -1.37 -12.50 3.38
C ALA A 98 -0.30 -11.82 2.52
N LYS A 99 0.01 -12.43 1.37
CA LYS A 99 0.92 -11.91 0.34
C LYS A 99 0.28 -12.05 -1.04
N HIS A 100 0.68 -11.20 -1.98
CA HIS A 100 0.17 -11.19 -3.36
C HIS A 100 -1.36 -11.16 -3.47
N PHE A 101 -2.07 -10.70 -2.43
CA PHE A 101 -3.52 -10.73 -2.36
C PHE A 101 -4.18 -9.88 -3.46
N LYS A 102 -3.46 -8.89 -4.01
CA LYS A 102 -3.89 -8.13 -5.19
C LYS A 102 -4.21 -8.98 -6.42
N LEU A 103 -3.55 -10.12 -6.59
CA LEU A 103 -3.80 -11.02 -7.73
C LEU A 103 -5.22 -11.63 -7.69
N HIS A 104 -5.86 -11.67 -6.52
CA HIS A 104 -7.25 -12.10 -6.38
C HIS A 104 -8.26 -11.10 -6.98
N LEU A 105 -7.85 -9.86 -7.26
CA LEU A 105 -8.68 -8.89 -7.99
C LEU A 105 -8.66 -9.09 -9.51
N HIS A 106 -7.76 -9.92 -10.04
CA HIS A 106 -7.70 -10.15 -11.48
C HIS A 106 -8.96 -10.87 -11.98
N PRO A 107 -9.53 -10.49 -13.13
CA PRO A 107 -10.63 -11.24 -13.75
C PRO A 107 -10.27 -12.70 -13.98
N SER A 108 -11.23 -13.61 -13.82
CA SER A 108 -11.01 -15.06 -13.95
C SER A 108 -10.34 -15.46 -15.27
N ASP A 109 -10.72 -14.82 -16.37
CA ASP A 109 -10.13 -15.06 -17.70
C ASP A 109 -8.64 -14.74 -17.74
N MET A 110 -8.22 -13.68 -17.03
CA MET A 110 -6.82 -13.31 -16.90
C MET A 110 -6.06 -14.33 -16.06
N GLN A 111 -6.65 -14.80 -14.95
CA GLN A 111 -6.04 -15.82 -14.12
C GLN A 111 -5.82 -17.13 -14.90
N ALA A 112 -6.82 -17.56 -15.68
CA ALA A 112 -6.73 -18.74 -16.53
C ALA A 112 -5.69 -18.57 -17.64
N LYS A 113 -5.70 -17.43 -18.35
CA LYS A 113 -4.77 -17.13 -19.44
C LYS A 113 -3.31 -17.18 -19.00
N TYR A 114 -3.01 -16.62 -17.83
CA TYR A 114 -1.65 -16.57 -17.29
C TYR A 114 -1.34 -17.71 -16.32
N LYS A 115 -2.26 -18.66 -16.12
CA LYS A 115 -2.15 -19.78 -15.18
C LYS A 115 -1.67 -19.32 -13.79
N LEU A 116 -2.26 -18.22 -13.29
CA LEU A 116 -1.85 -17.62 -12.02
C LEU A 116 -2.12 -18.61 -10.88
N LYS A 117 -1.06 -18.99 -10.17
CA LYS A 117 -1.18 -19.72 -8.90
C LYS A 117 -1.34 -18.69 -7.78
N LEU A 118 -2.56 -18.52 -7.31
CA LEU A 118 -2.86 -17.59 -6.23
C LEU A 118 -2.43 -18.17 -4.88
N ASP A 119 -1.75 -17.36 -4.07
CA ASP A 119 -1.56 -17.67 -2.65
C ASP A 119 -2.94 -17.66 -1.95
N PRO A 120 -3.27 -18.64 -1.10
CA PRO A 120 -4.54 -18.66 -0.40
C PRO A 120 -4.62 -17.48 0.58
N LEU A 121 -5.83 -16.93 0.75
CA LEU A 121 -6.08 -15.94 1.80
C LEU A 121 -6.08 -16.63 3.18
N PRO A 122 -5.73 -15.90 4.27
CA PRO A 122 -5.86 -16.44 5.61
C PRO A 122 -7.31 -16.91 5.88
N PRO A 123 -7.52 -18.07 6.52
CA PRO A 123 -8.85 -18.61 6.79
C PRO A 123 -9.73 -17.61 7.55
N GLY A 124 -10.95 -17.36 7.05
CA GLY A 124 -11.89 -16.42 7.66
C GLY A 124 -11.54 -14.94 7.47
N VAL A 125 -10.46 -14.61 6.75
CA VAL A 125 -10.11 -13.24 6.37
C VAL A 125 -10.46 -13.01 4.90
N THR A 126 -11.33 -12.04 4.63
CA THR A 126 -11.75 -11.71 3.26
C THR A 126 -10.72 -10.81 2.57
N LEU A 127 -10.74 -10.79 1.23
CA LEU A 127 -9.90 -9.87 0.46
C LEU A 127 -10.19 -8.40 0.82
N GLN A 128 -11.47 -8.06 1.02
CA GLN A 128 -11.89 -6.73 1.44
C GLN A 128 -11.30 -6.34 2.81
N GLN A 129 -11.28 -7.27 3.77
CA GLN A 129 -10.65 -7.04 5.07
C GLN A 129 -9.17 -6.73 4.92
N ILE A 130 -8.45 -7.50 4.08
CA ILE A 130 -7.02 -7.29 3.84
C ILE A 130 -6.75 -5.89 3.29
N TYR A 131 -7.53 -5.46 2.31
CA TYR A 131 -7.40 -4.10 1.77
C TYR A 131 -7.76 -3.03 2.80
N SER A 132 -8.81 -3.23 3.59
CA SER A 132 -9.22 -2.28 4.63
C SER A 132 -8.13 -2.10 5.70
N ASP A 133 -7.59 -3.20 6.22
CA ASP A 133 -6.53 -3.17 7.23
C ASP A 133 -5.24 -2.55 6.68
N PHE A 134 -4.86 -2.93 5.45
CA PHE A 134 -3.65 -2.41 4.82
C PHE A 134 -3.77 -0.92 4.50
N LEU A 135 -4.92 -0.46 3.99
CA LEU A 135 -5.19 0.97 3.80
C LEU A 135 -5.19 1.73 5.13
N GLY A 136 -5.79 1.16 6.17
CA GLY A 136 -5.77 1.74 7.52
C GLY A 136 -4.34 1.93 8.04
N TYR A 137 -3.47 0.93 7.85
CA TYR A 137 -2.05 1.04 8.16
C TYR A 137 -1.36 2.15 7.36
N LEU A 138 -1.53 2.19 6.03
CA LEU A 138 -0.91 3.21 5.18
C LEU A 138 -1.32 4.64 5.59
N LEU A 139 -2.62 4.85 5.87
CA LEU A 139 -3.14 6.14 6.30
C LEU A 139 -2.64 6.55 7.69
N LYS A 140 -2.51 5.60 8.63
CA LYS A 140 -2.01 5.88 9.97
C LYS A 140 -0.54 6.33 9.98
N HIS A 141 0.23 5.91 8.99
CA HIS A 141 1.67 6.16 8.89
C HIS A 141 2.06 7.13 7.77
N THR A 142 1.08 7.88 7.25
CA THR A 142 1.27 9.02 6.35
C THR A 142 1.03 10.32 7.11
#